data_AF-A0A538R4F8-F1
#
_entry.id   AF-A0A538R4F8-F1
#
_cell.length_a   1.000
_cell.length_b   1.000
_cell.length_c   1.000
_cell.angle_alpha   90.00
_cell.angle_beta   90.00
_cell.angle_gamma   90.00
#
_symmetry.space_group_name_H-M   'P 1'
#
loop_
_entity.id
_entity.type
_entity.pdbx_description
1 polymer ?
#
loop_
_entity_poly.entity_id
_entity_poly.type
_entity_poly.pdbx_seq_one_letter_code
_entity_poly.pdbx_strand_id
1 'polypeptide(L)' 'MRSAAYDGFRHAMEWYERAEALRPPGNVDAVLRWNSCVRAIERERLSPATDDGRELPLE' A
#
# COMPACT_ATOMS: atom_id res chain seq x y z
N MET A 1 -1.04 -5.06 -13.67
CA MET A 1 -2.18 -5.24 -12.74
C MET A 1 -1.74 -5.51 -11.31
N ARG A 2 -0.79 -6.43 -11.04
CA ARG A 2 -0.26 -6.69 -9.67
C ARG A 2 0.49 -5.51 -9.05
N SER A 3 1.24 -4.73 -9.85
CA SER A 3 1.90 -3.50 -9.41
C SER A 3 0.92 -2.40 -8.98
N ALA A 4 -0.09 -2.11 -9.79
CA ALA A 4 -1.12 -1.13 -9.43
C ALA A 4 -1.87 -1.48 -8.13
N ALA A 5 -2.09 -2.78 -7.87
CA ALA A 5 -2.65 -3.23 -6.60
C ALA A 5 -1.68 -2.99 -5.42
N TYR A 6 -0.39 -3.27 -5.60
CA TYR A 6 0.64 -2.94 -4.61
C TYR A 6 0.63 -1.45 -4.28
N ASP A 7 0.68 -0.60 -5.32
CA ASP A 7 0.71 0.86 -5.16
C ASP A 7 -0.53 1.38 -4.44
N GLY A 8 -1.71 0.83 -4.77
CA GLY A 8 -2.96 1.14 -4.07
C GLY A 8 -2.93 0.78 -2.58
N PHE A 9 -2.43 -0.40 -2.23
CA PHE A 9 -2.27 -0.79 -0.82
C PHE A 9 -1.24 0.09 -0.09
N ARG A 10 -0.11 0.43 -0.73
CA ARG A 10 0.90 1.30 -0.13
C ARG A 10 0.35 2.70 0.11
N HIS A 11 -0.37 3.26 -0.85
CA HIS A 11 -1.05 4.54 -0.69
C HIS A 11 -2.07 4.51 0.46
N ALA A 12 -2.86 3.43 0.57
CA ALA A 12 -3.79 3.27 1.70
C ALA A 12 -3.06 3.20 3.06
N MET A 13 -1.93 2.48 3.13
CA MET A 13 -1.11 2.38 4.34
C MET A 13 -0.61 3.75 4.81
N GLU A 14 -0.19 4.61 3.88
CA GLU A 14 0.22 5.99 4.21
C GLU A 14 -0.91 6.83 4.82
N TRP A 15 -2.16 6.60 4.43
CA TRP A 15 -3.32 7.24 5.06
C TRP A 15 -3.62 6.67 6.44
N TYR A 16 -3.46 5.36 6.62
CA TYR A 16 -3.64 4.74 7.93
C TYR A 16 -2.57 5.19 8.93
N GLU A 17 -1.33 5.40 8.50
CA GLU A 17 -0.28 5.99 9.34
C GLU A 17 -0.64 7.40 9.81
N ARG A 18 -1.18 8.23 8.91
CA ARG A 18 -1.68 9.57 9.26
C ARG A 18 -2.88 9.50 10.21
N ALA A 19 -3.81 8.58 9.97
CA ALA A 19 -4.99 8.39 10.80
C ALA A 19 -4.61 7.92 12.22
N GLU A 20 -3.62 7.04 12.34
CA GLU A 20 -3.11 6.55 13.63
C GLU A 20 -2.57 7.69 14.50
N ALA A 21 -1.92 8.69 13.90
CA ALA A 21 -1.44 9.87 14.60
C ALA A 21 -2.56 10.79 15.12
N LEU A 22 -3.75 10.74 14.50
CA LEU A 22 -4.91 11.57 14.84
C LEU A 22 -5.96 10.84 15.69
N ARG A 23 -5.74 9.57 16.00
CA ARG A 23 -6.80 8.71 16.55
C ARG A 23 -7.16 9.08 17.99
N PRO A 24 -8.44 8.91 18.37
CA PRO A 24 -8.84 8.92 19.77
C PRO A 24 -8.18 7.78 20.57
N PRO A 25 -7.95 7.96 21.88
CA PRO A 25 -7.45 6.88 22.74
C PRO A 25 -8.31 5.62 22.64
N GLY A 26 -7.67 4.46 22.54
CA GLY A 26 -8.34 3.16 22.45
C GLY A 26 -8.86 2.79 21.05
N ASN A 27 -8.87 3.71 20.09
CA ASN A 27 -9.10 3.35 18.69
C ASN A 27 -7.81 2.76 18.10
N VAL A 28 -7.90 1.55 17.52
CA VAL A 28 -6.79 0.85 16.88
C VAL A 28 -7.09 0.48 15.42
N ASP A 29 -8.16 1.04 14.85
CA ASP A 29 -8.66 0.68 13.52
C ASP A 29 -7.63 0.97 12.43
N ALA A 30 -6.89 2.08 12.55
CA ALA A 30 -5.87 2.44 11.58
C ALA A 30 -4.77 1.37 11.52
N VAL A 31 -4.26 0.91 12.66
CA VAL A 31 -3.29 -0.20 12.75
C VAL A 31 -3.87 -1.51 12.20
N LEU A 32 -5.13 -1.84 12.53
CA LEU A 32 -5.75 -3.08 12.02
C LEU A 32 -5.90 -3.07 10.49
N ARG A 33 -6.27 -1.92 9.92
CA ARG A 33 -6.39 -1.76 8.46
C ARG A 33 -5.03 -1.78 7.78
N TRP A 34 -4.02 -1.12 8.37
CA TRP A 34 -2.64 -1.20 7.89
C TRP A 34 -2.14 -2.65 7.87
N ASN A 35 -2.35 -3.41 8.94
CA ASN A 35 -2.00 -4.84 9.00
C ASN A 35 -2.76 -5.68 7.97
N SER A 36 -4.01 -5.31 7.67
CA SER A 36 -4.78 -5.98 6.62
C SER A 36 -4.20 -5.74 5.23
N CYS A 37 -3.70 -4.52 4.96
CA CYS A 37 -2.96 -4.23 3.73
C CYS A 37 -1.69 -5.07 3.62
N VAL A 38 -0.90 -5.19 4.69
CA VAL A 38 0.31 -6.04 4.71
C VAL A 38 -0.03 -7.47 4.36
N ARG A 39 -1.03 -8.06 5.04
CA ARG A 39 -1.45 -9.44 4.77
C ARG A 39 -1.94 -9.63 3.33
N ALA A 40 -2.63 -8.63 2.76
CA ALA A 40 -3.06 -8.68 1.36
C ALA A 40 -1.87 -8.67 0.40
N ILE A 41 -0.88 -7.79 0.64
CA ILE A 41 0.36 -7.73 -0.15
C ILE A 41 1.10 -9.06 -0.10
N GLU A 42 1.28 -9.63 1.10
CA GLU A 42 2.00 -10.90 1.30
C GLU A 42 1.27 -12.09 0.66
N ARG A 43 -0.03 -12.23 0.95
CA ARG A 43 -0.85 -13.36 0.47
C ARG A 43 -0.91 -13.39 -1.06
N GLU A 44 -1.09 -12.23 -1.68
CA GLU A 44 -1.18 -12.12 -3.12
C GLU A 44 0.20 -11.98 -3.79
N ARG A 45 1.30 -11.96 -3.02
CA ARG A 45 2.67 -11.75 -3.52
C ARG A 45 2.75 -10.51 -4.42
N LEU A 46 2.17 -9.42 -3.96
CA LEU A 46 2.22 -8.15 -4.68
C LEU A 46 3.61 -7.54 -4.52
N SER A 47 4.11 -6.98 -5.61
CA SER A 47 5.40 -6.31 -5.66
C SER A 47 5.21 -4.95 -6.35
N PRO A 48 6.06 -3.96 -6.03
CA PRO A 48 6.12 -2.74 -6.84
C PRO A 48 6.37 -3.10 -8.31
N ALA A 49 5.99 -2.19 -9.21
CA ALA A 49 6.50 -2.29 -10.57
C ALA A 49 8.02 -2.27 -10.52
N THR A 50 8.67 -3.28 -11.11
CA THR A 50 10.10 -3.17 -11.42
C THR A 50 10.23 -2.06 -12.44
N ASP A 51 11.02 -1.03 -12.10
CA ASP A 51 11.46 -0.04 -13.06
C ASP A 51 12.49 -0.70 -13.99
N ASP A 52 12.02 -1.63 -14.82
CA ASP A 52 12.81 -2.23 -15.88
C ASP A 52 12.83 -1.24 -17.05
N GLY A 53 13.38 -0.04 -16.82
CA GLY A 53 13.73 0.97 -17.82
C GLY A 53 12.88 0.95 -19.09
N ARG A 54 11.54 1.02 -18.96
CA ARG A 54 10.67 1.19 -20.13
C ARG A 54 10.80 2.63 -20.59
N GLU A 55 11.94 2.95 -21.22
CA GLU A 55 11.97 3.96 -22.26
C GLU A 55 10.95 3.51 -23.30
N LEU A 56 9.74 4.06 -23.21
CA LEU A 56 8.81 4.03 -24.34
C LEU A 56 9.55 4.75 -25.47
N PRO A 57 9.75 4.11 -26.63
CA PRO A 57 10.31 4.81 -27.78
C PRO A 57 9.45 6.04 -28.03
N LEU A 58 10.08 7.21 -28.02
CA LEU A 58 9.46 8.42 -28.53
C LEU A 58 9.30 8.21 -30.04
N GLU A 59 8.10 7.82 -30.48
CA GLU A 59 7.69 7.95 -31.88
C GLU A 59 7.34 9.41 -32.21
#